data_AF-A0A7S2B6I8-F1
#
_entry.id   AF-A0A7S2B6I8-F1
#
_cell.length_a   1.000
_cell.length_b   1.000
_cell.length_c   1.000
_cell.angle_alpha   90.00
_cell.angle_beta   90.00
_cell.angle_gamma   90.00
#
_symmetry.space_group_name_H-M   'P 1'
#
loop_
_entity.id
_entity.type
_entity.pdbx_description
1 polymer ?
#
loop_
_entity_poly.entity_id
_entity_poly.type
_entity_poly.pdbx_seq_one_letter_code
_entity_poly.pdbx_strand_id
1 'polypeptide(L)'
;AGSVRHAQCAYCSGAPDPNAPRNANPITDAVPAFIREVTNGKLYSVTQTGPNGNPGQTFAVTHVWGTPYEKGFAQGQLLQSEIQAFYNQTWAYLEEEISSSLPGLFFPDWFLEQLAGKTMAEALDWTAQATMPFTDSNYYDEMRGLSDGSGTSYDLLVRVHALPEATKGHCSMF
;
A
#
# COMPACT_ATOMS: atom_id res chain seq x y z
N ALA A 1 -37.80 -21.64 10.25
CA ALA A 1 -36.48 -21.43 10.88
C ALA A 1 -35.46 -21.32 9.75
N GLY A 2 -34.93 -20.12 9.53
CA GLY A 2 -34.08 -19.79 8.39
C GLY A 2 -32.67 -20.37 8.54
N SER A 3 -32.19 -21.04 7.49
CA SER A 3 -30.82 -21.53 7.37
C SER A 3 -29.85 -20.34 7.31
N VAL A 4 -29.01 -20.23 8.33
CA VAL A 4 -27.86 -19.33 8.35
C VAL A 4 -26.87 -19.85 7.32
N ARG A 5 -26.75 -19.17 6.17
CA ARG A 5 -25.64 -19.39 5.23
C ARG A 5 -24.38 -18.90 5.93
N HIS A 6 -23.62 -19.82 6.50
CA HIS A 6 -22.23 -19.54 6.86
C HIS A 6 -21.51 -19.14 5.57
N ALA A 7 -21.09 -17.87 5.49
CA ALA A 7 -20.14 -17.45 4.49
C ALA A 7 -18.95 -18.42 4.60
N GLN A 8 -18.70 -19.18 3.53
CA GLN A 8 -17.54 -20.05 3.48
C GLN A 8 -16.31 -19.13 3.59
N CYS A 9 -15.71 -19.06 4.78
CA CYS A 9 -14.43 -18.41 4.96
C CYS A 9 -13.46 -19.05 3.97
N ALA A 10 -12.98 -18.28 2.98
CA ALA A 10 -12.02 -18.80 2.01
C ALA A 10 -10.82 -19.39 2.75
N TYR A 11 -10.56 -20.67 2.50
CA TYR A 11 -9.47 -21.45 3.06
C TYR A 11 -8.15 -21.01 2.41
N CYS A 12 -7.14 -20.66 3.20
CA CYS A 12 -5.79 -20.36 2.70
C CYS A 12 -5.17 -21.67 2.17
N SER A 13 -5.24 -21.91 0.86
CA SER A 13 -4.66 -23.10 0.21
C SER A 13 -3.26 -22.86 -0.38
N GLY A 14 -2.68 -21.68 -0.18
CA GLY A 14 -1.33 -21.36 -0.65
C GLY A 14 -0.29 -22.14 0.14
N ALA A 15 0.23 -23.23 -0.43
CA ALA A 15 1.46 -23.85 0.03
C ALA A 15 2.60 -23.30 -0.85
N PRO A 16 3.77 -22.98 -0.27
CA PRO A 16 4.91 -22.56 -1.08
C PRO A 16 5.30 -23.65 -2.06
N ASP A 17 5.84 -23.24 -3.22
CA ASP A 17 6.52 -24.17 -4.11
C ASP A 17 7.62 -24.89 -3.31
N PRO A 18 7.60 -26.23 -3.20
CA PRO A 18 8.65 -26.99 -2.52
C PRO A 18 10.06 -26.72 -3.08
N ASN A 19 10.15 -26.16 -4.29
CA ASN A 19 11.37 -25.81 -4.99
C ASN A 19 11.63 -24.30 -5.05
N ALA A 20 10.95 -23.48 -4.24
CA ALA A 20 11.18 -22.05 -4.20
C ALA A 20 12.68 -21.75 -3.93
N PRO A 21 13.36 -20.94 -4.77
CA PRO A 21 14.77 -20.66 -4.59
C PRO A 21 14.99 -19.91 -3.28
N ARG A 22 15.96 -20.38 -2.47
CA ARG A 22 16.36 -19.69 -1.25
C ARG A 22 16.91 -18.31 -1.61
N ASN A 23 16.50 -17.28 -0.85
CA ASN A 23 17.13 -15.98 -0.95
C ASN A 23 18.61 -16.09 -0.58
N ALA A 24 19.48 -16.01 -1.58
CA ALA A 24 20.93 -16.08 -1.45
C ALA A 24 21.59 -14.70 -1.61
N ASN A 25 20.80 -13.62 -1.59
CA ASN A 25 21.34 -12.26 -1.65
C ASN A 25 22.12 -11.98 -0.36
N PRO A 26 23.36 -11.44 -0.46
CA PRO A 26 24.15 -11.11 0.73
C PRO A 26 23.46 -9.99 1.52
N ILE A 27 23.58 -9.99 2.85
CA ILE A 27 23.23 -8.80 3.64
C ILE A 27 24.14 -7.66 3.17
N THR A 28 23.56 -6.50 2.87
CA THR A 28 24.34 -5.36 2.39
C THR A 28 24.99 -4.63 3.57
N ASP A 29 26.31 -4.45 3.51
CA ASP A 29 27.07 -3.59 4.42
C ASP A 29 27.39 -2.22 3.79
N ALA A 30 26.72 -1.90 2.67
CA ALA A 30 26.93 -0.65 1.96
C ALA A 30 26.53 0.54 2.85
N VAL A 31 27.44 1.52 2.97
CA VAL A 31 27.16 2.77 3.68
C VAL A 31 26.06 3.52 2.92
N PRO A 32 24.92 3.85 3.57
CA PRO A 32 23.84 4.59 2.91
C PRO A 32 24.32 5.95 2.41
N ALA A 33 24.10 6.23 1.13
CA ALA A 33 24.43 7.53 0.54
C ALA A 33 23.33 8.53 0.89
N PHE A 34 23.68 9.64 1.53
CA PHE A 34 22.74 10.70 1.87
C PHE A 34 22.18 11.37 0.60
N ILE A 35 20.86 11.52 0.52
CA ILE A 35 20.18 12.23 -0.56
C ILE A 35 19.76 13.62 -0.08
N ARG A 36 18.95 13.69 0.98
CA ARG A 36 18.39 14.95 1.50
C ARG A 36 17.82 14.82 2.91
N GLU A 37 17.57 15.98 3.53
CA GLU A 37 17.02 16.11 4.89
C GLU A 37 15.91 17.16 4.91
N VAL A 38 14.93 16.93 5.77
CA VAL A 38 13.88 17.87 6.15
C VAL A 38 13.79 17.88 7.68
N THR A 39 12.95 18.77 8.23
CA THR A 39 12.65 18.69 9.67
C THR A 39 12.06 17.31 9.97
N ASN A 40 12.61 16.62 10.97
CA ASN A 40 12.16 15.31 11.42
C ASN A 40 12.38 14.14 10.43
N GLY A 41 13.25 14.29 9.41
CA GLY A 41 13.58 13.15 8.55
C GLY A 41 14.80 13.28 7.65
N LYS A 42 15.42 12.14 7.32
CA LYS A 42 16.53 12.00 6.38
C LYS A 42 16.25 10.90 5.37
N LEU A 43 16.64 11.13 4.12
CA LEU A 43 16.57 10.17 3.03
C LEU A 43 17.97 9.76 2.57
N TYR A 44 18.15 8.45 2.42
CA TYR A 44 19.37 7.83 1.92
C TYR A 44 19.04 6.86 0.77
N SER A 45 20.03 6.55 -0.06
CA SER A 45 19.98 5.43 -1.00
C SER A 45 20.99 4.36 -0.63
N VAL A 46 20.60 3.10 -0.74
CA VAL A 46 21.48 1.95 -0.59
C VAL A 46 21.43 1.15 -1.89
N THR A 47 22.59 0.89 -2.47
CA THR A 47 22.73 -0.02 -3.61
C THR A 47 23.32 -1.34 -3.12
N GLN A 48 22.56 -2.41 -3.29
CA GLN A 48 22.98 -3.77 -2.98
C GLN A 48 23.35 -4.48 -4.29
N THR A 49 24.59 -4.94 -4.41
CA THR A 49 25.01 -5.77 -5.55
C THR A 49 24.35 -7.14 -5.46
N GLY A 50 23.75 -7.60 -6.56
CA GLY A 50 23.17 -8.94 -6.63
C GLY A 50 24.26 -10.03 -6.60
N PRO A 51 23.93 -11.27 -6.19
CA PRO A 51 24.87 -12.38 -6.27
C PRO A 51 25.32 -12.61 -7.72
N ASN A 52 26.55 -13.11 -7.89
CA ASN A 52 27.13 -13.50 -9.18
C ASN A 52 27.21 -12.38 -10.25
N GLY A 53 27.34 -11.12 -9.83
CA GLY A 53 27.47 -9.99 -10.77
C GLY A 53 26.15 -9.55 -11.41
N ASN A 54 25.00 -10.01 -10.88
CA ASN A 54 23.70 -9.48 -11.26
C ASN A 54 23.58 -7.99 -10.91
N PRO A 55 22.85 -7.20 -11.72
CA PRO A 55 22.69 -5.77 -11.48
C PRO A 55 22.15 -5.55 -10.08
N GLY A 56 22.82 -4.68 -9.34
CA GLY A 56 22.43 -4.36 -7.98
C GLY A 56 21.07 -3.67 -7.93
N GLN A 57 20.32 -3.92 -6.85
CA GLN A 57 19.10 -3.17 -6.58
C GLN A 57 19.44 -1.93 -5.76
N THR A 58 18.83 -0.80 -6.11
CA THR A 58 18.93 0.42 -5.31
C THR A 58 17.58 0.70 -4.68
N PHE A 59 17.58 0.92 -3.36
CA PHE A 59 16.37 1.25 -2.61
C PHE A 59 16.60 2.47 -1.72
N ALA A 60 15.51 3.19 -1.48
CA ALA A 60 15.47 4.34 -0.59
C ALA A 60 15.36 3.88 0.87
N VAL A 61 16.11 4.52 1.75
CA VAL A 61 16.01 4.35 3.22
C VAL A 61 15.63 5.70 3.80
N THR A 62 14.40 5.78 4.32
CA THR A 62 13.89 6.98 4.97
C THR A 62 13.94 6.79 6.48
N HIS A 63 14.62 7.68 7.18
CA HIS A 63 14.67 7.72 8.64
C HIS A 63 13.85 8.92 9.12
N VAL A 64 12.81 8.68 9.92
CA VAL A 64 11.90 9.71 10.45
C VAL A 64 11.79 9.61 11.97
N TRP A 65 11.54 10.74 12.64
CA TRP A 65 11.40 10.79 14.10
C TRP A 65 10.37 11.85 14.54
N GLY A 66 10.01 11.86 15.83
CA GLY A 66 8.99 12.77 16.38
C GLY A 66 7.64 12.10 16.59
N THR A 67 6.58 12.91 16.63
CA THR A 67 5.18 12.45 16.73
C THR A 67 4.74 11.71 15.44
N PRO A 68 3.65 10.92 15.49
CA PRO A 68 3.10 10.26 14.29
C PRO A 68 2.89 11.21 13.12
N TYR A 69 2.26 12.36 13.36
CA TYR A 69 2.06 13.39 12.34
C TYR A 69 3.40 13.90 11.77
N GLU A 70 4.36 14.24 12.63
CA GLU A 70 5.67 14.73 12.17
C GLU A 70 6.43 13.71 11.34
N LYS A 71 6.37 12.43 11.72
CA LYS A 71 6.96 11.33 10.93
C LYS A 71 6.33 11.25 9.54
N GLY A 72 5.00 11.26 9.47
CA GLY A 72 4.27 11.23 8.21
C GLY A 72 4.59 12.45 7.34
N PHE A 73 4.60 13.65 7.93
CA PHE A 73 4.91 14.88 7.22
C PHE A 73 6.32 14.89 6.65
N ALA A 74 7.31 14.48 7.45
CA ALA A 74 8.68 14.34 6.98
C ALA A 74 8.80 13.32 5.85
N GLN A 75 8.18 12.14 5.98
CA GLN A 75 8.16 11.13 4.92
C GLN A 75 7.50 11.66 3.64
N GLY A 76 6.37 12.35 3.78
CA GLY A 76 5.62 12.96 2.67
C GLY A 76 6.47 13.95 1.90
N GLN A 77 7.24 14.79 2.62
CA GLN A 77 8.17 15.72 2.00
C GLN A 77 9.38 15.00 1.37
N LEU A 78 9.88 13.93 1.98
CA LEU A 78 11.06 13.16 1.54
C LEU A 78 10.81 12.25 0.33
N LEU A 79 9.57 11.81 0.12
CA LEU A 79 9.20 10.89 -0.95
C LEU A 79 8.01 11.41 -1.75
N GLN A 80 7.86 12.74 -1.86
CA GLN A 80 6.68 13.38 -2.42
C GLN A 80 6.28 12.80 -3.79
N SER A 81 7.23 12.75 -4.73
CA SER A 81 7.01 12.24 -6.09
C SER A 81 6.63 10.77 -6.11
N GLU A 82 7.32 9.96 -5.32
CA GLU A 82 7.17 8.51 -5.23
C GLU A 82 5.82 8.16 -4.61
N ILE A 83 5.43 8.86 -3.54
CA ILE A 83 4.14 8.73 -2.89
C ILE A 83 3.02 9.10 -3.86
N GLN A 84 3.08 10.28 -4.49
CA GLN A 84 2.05 10.70 -5.44
C GLN A 84 1.92 9.68 -6.60
N ALA A 85 3.04 9.24 -7.17
CA ALA A 85 3.04 8.25 -8.24
C ALA A 85 2.43 6.92 -7.77
N PHE A 86 2.87 6.41 -6.62
CA PHE A 86 2.41 5.12 -6.10
C PHE A 86 0.90 5.12 -5.85
N TYR A 87 0.37 6.05 -5.05
CA TYR A 87 -1.06 6.03 -4.71
C TYR A 87 -1.96 6.25 -5.94
N ASN A 88 -1.56 7.12 -6.87
CA ASN A 88 -2.35 7.34 -8.09
C ASN A 88 -2.34 6.12 -9.00
N GLN A 89 -1.19 5.45 -9.16
CA GLN A 89 -1.08 4.25 -9.99
C GLN A 89 -1.80 3.06 -9.35
N THR A 90 -1.68 2.88 -8.04
CA THR A 90 -2.41 1.84 -7.30
C THR A 90 -3.91 2.03 -7.43
N TRP A 91 -4.41 3.26 -7.28
CA TRP A 91 -5.85 3.52 -7.44
C TRP A 91 -6.34 3.21 -8.85
N ALA A 92 -5.62 3.69 -9.88
CA ALA A 92 -5.97 3.43 -11.27
C ALA A 92 -5.98 1.92 -11.60
N TYR A 93 -4.99 1.17 -11.10
CA TYR A 93 -4.94 -0.29 -11.25
C TYR A 93 -6.17 -0.97 -10.62
N LEU A 94 -6.59 -0.54 -9.44
CA LEU A 94 -7.76 -1.13 -8.78
C LEU A 94 -9.08 -0.81 -9.50
N GLU A 95 -9.22 0.40 -10.05
CA GLU A 95 -10.37 0.75 -10.89
C GLU A 95 -10.44 -0.13 -12.16
N GLU A 96 -9.28 -0.45 -12.76
CA GLU A 96 -9.18 -1.34 -13.91
C GLU A 96 -9.55 -2.80 -13.55
N GLU A 97 -9.05 -3.33 -12.43
CA GLU A 97 -9.36 -4.69 -11.98
C GLU A 97 -10.85 -4.87 -11.62
N ILE A 98 -11.48 -3.86 -11.01
CA ILE A 98 -12.91 -3.93 -10.69
C ILE A 98 -13.75 -3.81 -11.97
N SER A 99 -13.44 -2.87 -12.86
CA SER A 99 -14.19 -2.68 -14.10
C SER A 99 -14.13 -3.91 -15.02
N SER A 100 -12.96 -4.54 -15.13
CA SER A 100 -12.78 -5.79 -15.89
C SER A 100 -13.50 -7.01 -15.29
N SER A 101 -13.83 -6.96 -13.99
CA SER A 101 -14.56 -8.01 -13.26
C SER A 101 -16.10 -7.87 -13.30
N LEU A 102 -16.63 -6.80 -13.92
CA LEU A 102 -18.07 -6.52 -14.04
C LEU A 102 -18.75 -6.91 -15.39
N PRO A 103 -18.24 -7.83 -16.26
CA PRO A 103 -18.88 -8.06 -17.54
C PRO A 103 -20.24 -8.74 -17.35
N GLY A 104 -21.30 -8.08 -17.86
CA GLY A 104 -22.67 -8.61 -17.85
C GLY A 104 -23.78 -7.58 -17.59
N LEU A 105 -23.43 -6.35 -17.21
CA LEU A 105 -24.39 -5.26 -17.04
C LEU A 105 -24.55 -4.46 -18.34
N PHE A 106 -25.79 -4.16 -18.74
CA PHE A 106 -26.18 -3.47 -19.99
C PHE A 106 -25.79 -1.97 -20.05
N PHE A 107 -24.80 -1.54 -19.27
CA PHE A 107 -24.45 -0.13 -19.15
C PHE A 107 -23.24 0.26 -20.01
N PRO A 108 -23.15 1.51 -20.49
CA PRO A 108 -21.97 2.02 -21.17
C PRO A 108 -20.71 1.93 -20.30
N ASP A 109 -19.54 1.71 -20.91
CA ASP A 109 -18.25 1.53 -20.21
C ASP A 109 -17.93 2.68 -19.24
N TRP A 110 -18.15 3.94 -19.66
CA TRP A 110 -17.96 5.12 -18.81
C TRP A 110 -18.80 5.08 -17.52
N PHE A 111 -19.97 4.44 -17.53
CA PHE A 111 -20.82 4.31 -16.35
C PHE A 111 -20.33 3.19 -15.43
N LEU A 112 -19.83 2.09 -15.99
CA LEU A 112 -19.25 0.99 -15.22
C LEU A 112 -17.97 1.42 -14.51
N GLU A 113 -17.12 2.22 -15.16
CA GLU A 113 -15.93 2.83 -14.55
C GLU A 113 -16.29 3.76 -13.38
N GLN A 114 -17.29 4.64 -13.56
CA GLN A 114 -17.76 5.53 -12.50
C GLN A 114 -18.41 4.78 -11.34
N LEU A 115 -19.15 3.71 -11.64
CA LEU A 115 -19.73 2.83 -10.63
C LEU A 115 -18.63 2.10 -9.86
N ALA A 116 -17.64 1.52 -10.55
CA ALA A 116 -16.50 0.84 -9.95
C ALA A 116 -15.73 1.76 -9.00
N GLY A 117 -15.36 2.96 -9.45
CA GLY A 117 -14.65 3.94 -8.62
C GLY A 117 -15.46 4.39 -7.40
N LYS A 118 -16.75 4.73 -7.58
CA LYS A 118 -17.62 5.17 -6.46
C LYS A 118 -17.88 4.05 -5.46
N THR A 119 -18.23 2.85 -5.95
CA THR A 119 -18.51 1.71 -5.08
C THR A 119 -17.27 1.22 -4.35
N MET A 120 -16.09 1.26 -4.99
CA MET A 120 -14.82 0.96 -4.33
C MET A 120 -14.50 1.97 -3.24
N ALA A 121 -14.59 3.26 -3.53
CA ALA A 121 -14.34 4.32 -2.55
C ALA A 121 -15.27 4.20 -1.34
N GLU A 122 -16.57 4.00 -1.57
CA GLU A 122 -17.56 3.82 -0.50
C GLU A 122 -17.32 2.55 0.31
N ALA A 123 -16.98 1.43 -0.34
CA ALA A 123 -16.67 0.18 0.36
C ALA A 123 -15.44 0.33 1.26
N LEU A 124 -14.37 0.97 0.77
CA LEU A 124 -13.15 1.19 1.54
C LEU A 124 -13.35 2.22 2.66
N ASP A 125 -14.16 3.26 2.45
CA ASP A 125 -14.55 4.19 3.51
C ASP A 125 -15.31 3.46 4.62
N TRP A 126 -16.22 2.55 4.26
CA TRP A 126 -16.94 1.74 5.24
C TRP A 126 -16.01 0.78 5.98
N THR A 127 -15.09 0.12 5.29
CA THR A 127 -14.07 -0.74 5.91
C THR A 127 -13.23 0.06 6.90
N ALA A 128 -12.72 1.23 6.51
CA ALA A 128 -11.92 2.08 7.39
C ALA A 128 -12.71 2.54 8.62
N GLN A 129 -13.99 2.90 8.47
CA GLN A 129 -14.85 3.29 9.59
C GLN A 129 -15.17 2.12 10.53
N ALA A 130 -15.38 0.93 9.97
CA ALA A 130 -15.68 -0.28 10.74
C ALA A 130 -14.48 -0.73 11.59
N THR A 131 -13.25 -0.54 11.09
CA THR A 131 -12.02 -0.88 11.81
C THR A 131 -11.49 0.22 12.70
N MET A 132 -11.88 1.48 12.48
CA MET A 132 -11.40 2.65 13.24
C MET A 132 -11.39 2.47 14.77
N PRO A 133 -12.41 1.87 15.43
CA PRO A 133 -12.37 1.66 16.88
C PRO A 133 -11.27 0.70 17.37
N PHE A 134 -10.70 -0.09 16.46
CA PHE A 134 -9.67 -1.09 16.73
C PHE A 134 -8.29 -0.68 16.18
N THR A 135 -8.22 0.42 15.44
CA THR A 135 -6.98 0.97 14.88
C THR A 135 -6.50 2.13 15.76
N ASP A 136 -5.22 2.12 16.13
CA ASP A 136 -4.62 3.21 16.91
C ASP A 136 -4.71 4.54 16.14
N SER A 137 -5.16 5.61 16.81
CA SER A 137 -5.21 6.98 16.27
C SER A 137 -3.87 7.44 15.69
N ASN A 138 -2.75 6.94 16.23
CA ASN A 138 -1.41 7.25 15.74
C ASN A 138 -1.24 6.97 14.23
N TYR A 139 -1.89 5.94 13.68
CA TYR A 139 -1.81 5.64 12.25
C TYR A 139 -2.53 6.70 11.39
N TYR A 140 -3.67 7.20 11.88
CA TYR A 140 -4.42 8.24 11.19
C TYR A 140 -3.70 9.59 11.25
N ASP A 141 -3.04 9.90 12.36
CA ASP A 141 -2.19 11.08 12.50
C ASP A 141 -0.98 11.01 11.56
N GLU A 142 -0.34 9.84 11.44
CA GLU A 142 0.76 9.63 10.49
C GLU A 142 0.30 9.75 9.04
N MET A 143 -0.85 9.17 8.67
CA MET A 143 -1.43 9.36 7.33
C MET A 143 -1.82 10.82 7.06
N ARG A 144 -2.26 11.57 8.08
CA ARG A 144 -2.55 12.99 7.96
C ARG A 144 -1.29 13.78 7.65
N GLY A 145 -0.22 13.54 8.40
CA GLY A 145 1.10 14.11 8.12
C GLY A 145 1.57 13.76 6.70
N LEU A 146 1.45 12.49 6.31
CA LEU A 146 1.84 12.01 4.98
C LEU A 146 1.09 12.74 3.86
N SER A 147 -0.22 12.94 4.03
CA SER A 147 -1.06 13.73 3.12
C SER A 147 -0.56 15.17 3.00
N ASP A 148 -0.35 15.84 4.14
CA ASP A 148 0.06 17.25 4.18
C ASP A 148 1.49 17.45 3.64
N GLY A 149 2.38 16.47 3.84
CA GLY A 149 3.77 16.52 3.36
C GLY A 149 3.92 16.20 1.87
N SER A 150 3.09 15.28 1.35
CA SER A 150 3.17 14.84 -0.06
C SER A 150 2.20 15.59 -0.98
N GLY A 151 1.11 16.16 -0.46
CA GLY A 151 0.00 16.69 -1.25
C GLY A 151 -0.96 15.63 -1.80
N THR A 152 -0.77 14.35 -1.45
CA THR A 152 -1.72 13.27 -1.78
C THR A 152 -2.96 13.38 -0.89
N SER A 153 -4.14 13.10 -1.45
CA SER A 153 -5.40 13.14 -0.70
C SER A 153 -5.38 12.20 0.51
N TYR A 154 -5.75 12.71 1.68
CA TYR A 154 -5.86 11.92 2.91
C TYR A 154 -6.81 10.73 2.74
N ASP A 155 -7.97 10.95 2.12
CA ASP A 155 -8.96 9.88 1.90
C ASP A 155 -8.39 8.79 1.00
N LEU A 156 -7.60 9.15 -0.01
CA LEU A 156 -6.93 8.17 -0.88
C LEU A 156 -5.92 7.33 -0.08
N LEU A 157 -5.12 7.96 0.79
CA LEU A 157 -4.18 7.26 1.66
C LEU A 157 -4.91 6.25 2.56
N VAL A 158 -5.99 6.68 3.22
CA VAL A 158 -6.78 5.83 4.12
C VAL A 158 -7.41 4.67 3.35
N ARG A 159 -8.02 4.93 2.19
CA ARG A 159 -8.66 3.90 1.36
C ARG A 159 -7.68 2.84 0.89
N VAL A 160 -6.51 3.25 0.40
CA VAL A 160 -5.47 2.31 -0.04
C VAL A 160 -4.95 1.48 1.13
N HIS A 161 -4.81 2.06 2.33
CA HIS A 161 -4.45 1.29 3.52
C HIS A 161 -5.57 0.39 4.06
N ALA A 162 -6.84 0.65 3.70
CA ALA A 162 -7.96 -0.23 4.04
C ALA A 162 -8.09 -1.44 3.09
N LEU A 163 -7.38 -1.44 1.95
CA LEU A 163 -7.45 -2.53 0.97
C LEU A 163 -7.13 -3.91 1.56
N PRO A 164 -6.09 -4.11 2.38
CA PRO A 164 -5.77 -5.44 2.91
C PRO A 164 -6.81 -5.97 3.89
N GLU A 165 -7.66 -5.09 4.44
CA GLU A 165 -8.78 -5.50 5.28
C GLU A 165 -10.00 -5.87 4.41
N ALA A 166 -10.25 -5.12 3.34
CA ALA A 166 -11.35 -5.37 2.43
C ALA A 166 -11.10 -6.57 1.48
N THR A 167 -9.83 -6.87 1.20
CA THR A 167 -9.40 -7.84 0.20
C THR A 167 -8.49 -8.90 0.82
N LYS A 168 -8.42 -10.09 0.21
CA LYS A 168 -7.55 -11.16 0.68
C LYS A 168 -6.23 -11.12 -0.10
N GLY A 169 -5.15 -10.79 0.60
CA GLY A 169 -3.81 -10.91 0.06
C GLY A 169 -3.40 -12.38 -0.12
N HIS A 170 -2.82 -12.72 -1.27
CA HIS A 170 -2.15 -13.99 -1.50
C HIS A 170 -0.64 -13.78 -1.34
N CYS A 171 -0.10 -14.10 -0.16
CA CYS A 171 1.34 -14.06 0.10
C CYS A 171 1.81 -15.40 0.68
N SER A 172 3.00 -15.87 0.32
CA SER A 172 3.70 -16.97 0.98
C SER A 172 4.86 -16.41 1.81
N MET A 173 4.86 -16.65 3.12
CA MET A 173 5.96 -16.27 4.05
C MET A 173 6.61 -17.54 4.60
N PHE A 174 7.94 -17.53 4.77
CA PHE A 174 8.78 -18.66 5.26
C PHE A 174 9.46 -18.33 6.57
#